data_AF-A0A7S0AMA5-F1
#
_entry.id   AF-A0A7S0AMA5-F1
#
_cell.length_a   1.000
_cell.length_b   1.000
_cell.length_c   1.000
_cell.angle_alpha   90.00
_cell.angle_beta   90.00
_cell.angle_gamma   90.00
#
_symmetry.space_group_name_H-M   'P 1'
#
loop_
_entity.id
_entity.type
_entity.pdbx_description
1 polymer ?
#
loop_
_entity_poly.entity_id
_entity_poly.type
_entity_poly.pdbx_seq_one_letter_code
_entity_poly.pdbx_strand_id
1 'polypeptide(L)'
;LHFSFFRNNHPIPQPFLLKATMPIQIGINGFGRIGRLVMRAALDHPDATVVAVNDPFLSVDYAAYQFKHDSVHGTYPGEVVVDGDCLVIGDQRVKFYAERNPSDIGWGDSGADDEAV
;
A
#
# COMPACT_ATOMS: atom_id res chain seq x y z
N LEU A 1 -17.77 44.52 39.98
CA LEU A 1 -17.28 43.37 40.79
C LEU A 1 -16.92 42.25 39.83
N HIS A 2 -15.62 41.97 39.75
CA HIS A 2 -14.95 40.94 38.96
C HIS A 2 -15.05 39.60 39.69
N PHE A 3 -15.30 38.47 39.00
CA PHE A 3 -14.87 37.09 39.32
C PHE A 3 -15.31 36.18 38.14
N SER A 4 -14.48 35.94 37.13
CA SER A 4 -13.45 34.88 37.03
C SER A 4 -14.04 33.48 36.86
N PHE A 5 -14.30 33.09 35.61
CA PHE A 5 -14.42 31.69 35.20
C PHE A 5 -13.07 30.98 35.45
N PHE A 6 -13.07 29.94 36.27
CA PHE A 6 -11.93 29.04 36.42
C PHE A 6 -11.63 28.39 35.07
N ARG A 7 -10.54 28.82 34.44
CA ARG A 7 -9.95 28.19 33.26
C ARG A 7 -9.14 27.00 33.78
N ASN A 8 -9.71 25.80 33.74
CA ASN A 8 -8.95 24.58 33.99
C ASN A 8 -7.83 24.50 32.95
N ASN A 9 -6.59 24.54 33.42
CA ASN A 9 -5.36 24.50 32.63
C ASN A 9 -5.05 23.05 32.18
N HIS A 10 -6.03 22.38 31.57
CA HIS A 10 -5.74 21.16 30.82
C HIS A 10 -5.28 21.57 29.42
N PRO A 11 -4.10 21.13 28.95
CA PRO A 11 -3.75 21.31 27.55
C PRO A 11 -4.82 20.62 26.72
N ILE A 12 -5.56 21.42 25.94
CA ILE A 12 -6.39 20.89 24.86
C ILE A 12 -5.39 20.14 23.96
N PRO A 13 -5.56 18.83 23.72
CA PRO A 13 -4.71 18.16 22.75
C PRO A 13 -4.84 18.95 21.45
N GLN A 14 -3.71 19.43 20.94
CA GLN A 14 -3.67 20.22 19.72
C GLN A 14 -4.46 19.47 18.64
N PRO A 15 -5.24 20.16 17.78
CA PRO A 15 -5.85 19.48 16.64
C PRO A 15 -4.71 18.75 15.93
N PHE A 16 -4.84 17.43 15.80
CA PHE A 16 -3.89 16.58 15.10
C PHE A 16 -3.63 17.28 13.77
N LEU A 17 -2.47 17.94 13.72
CA LEU A 17 -2.09 18.81 12.63
C LEU A 17 -2.22 17.95 11.39
N LEU A 18 -3.05 18.37 10.44
CA LEU A 18 -3.16 17.75 9.13
C LEU A 18 -1.76 17.83 8.52
N LYS A 19 -0.91 16.83 8.81
CA LYS A 19 0.29 16.53 8.06
C LYS A 19 -0.22 16.48 6.63
N ALA A 20 0.27 17.32 5.73
CA ALA A 20 -0.07 17.19 4.32
C ALA A 20 0.24 15.73 3.95
N THR A 21 -0.80 14.90 3.89
CA THR A 21 -0.63 13.45 3.96
C THR A 21 -0.23 13.03 2.56
N MET A 22 1.08 12.87 2.35
CA MET A 22 1.52 12.04 1.25
C MET A 22 0.79 10.69 1.37
N PRO A 23 0.37 10.10 0.23
CA PRO A 23 -0.30 8.81 0.26
C PRO A 23 0.58 7.80 1.00
N ILE A 24 -0.06 7.00 1.85
CA ILE A 24 0.60 5.97 2.64
C ILE A 24 1.20 4.95 1.69
N GLN A 25 2.49 4.67 1.84
CA GLN A 25 3.19 3.73 0.98
C GLN A 25 3.14 2.33 1.60
N ILE A 26 2.43 1.43 0.91
CA ILE A 26 2.10 0.10 1.43
C ILE A 26 2.99 -0.96 0.78
N GLY A 27 3.58 -1.82 1.60
CA GLY A 27 4.16 -3.09 1.20
C GLY A 27 3.17 -4.24 1.44
N ILE A 28 3.05 -5.15 0.48
CA ILE A 28 2.18 -6.35 0.60
C ILE A 28 3.05 -7.60 0.68
N ASN A 29 2.95 -8.39 1.75
CA ASN A 29 3.64 -9.68 1.84
C ASN A 29 2.69 -10.85 1.57
N GLY A 30 2.67 -11.29 0.32
CA GLY A 30 1.84 -12.38 -0.20
C GLY A 30 0.82 -11.87 -1.21
N PHE A 31 0.98 -12.25 -2.48
CA PHE A 31 0.13 -11.79 -3.58
C PHE A 31 -0.97 -12.80 -3.98
N GLY A 32 -1.48 -13.48 -2.96
CA GLY A 32 -2.62 -14.37 -3.05
C GLY A 32 -3.96 -13.62 -3.14
N ARG A 33 -5.04 -14.26 -2.67
CA ARG A 33 -6.40 -13.70 -2.74
C ARG A 33 -6.51 -12.33 -2.04
N ILE A 34 -6.04 -12.23 -0.80
CA ILE A 34 -6.16 -10.98 -0.02
C ILE A 34 -5.23 -9.89 -0.57
N GLY A 35 -3.96 -10.21 -0.84
CA GLY A 35 -3.01 -9.22 -1.38
C GLY A 35 -3.48 -8.57 -2.68
N ARG A 36 -4.10 -9.33 -3.59
CA ARG A 36 -4.67 -8.77 -4.83
C ARG A 36 -5.89 -7.89 -4.59
N LEU A 37 -6.73 -8.21 -3.60
CA LEU A 37 -7.87 -7.37 -3.23
C LEU A 37 -7.41 -6.06 -2.57
N VAL A 38 -6.39 -6.13 -1.72
CA VAL A 38 -5.75 -4.95 -1.13
C VAL A 38 -5.16 -4.07 -2.24
N MET A 39 -4.45 -4.65 -3.21
CA MET A 39 -3.95 -3.91 -4.37
C MET A 39 -5.08 -3.24 -5.17
N ARG A 40 -6.19 -3.94 -5.42
CA ARG A 40 -7.36 -3.36 -6.10
C ARG A 40 -7.97 -2.20 -5.31
N ALA A 41 -8.14 -2.37 -4.00
CA ALA A 41 -8.67 -1.31 -3.15
C ALA A 41 -7.73 -0.09 -3.12
N ALA A 42 -6.42 -0.30 -3.02
CA ALA A 42 -5.45 0.79 -3.02
C ALA A 42 -5.47 1.61 -4.31
N LEU A 43 -5.68 0.98 -5.47
CA LEU A 43 -5.82 1.69 -6.75
C LEU A 43 -7.04 2.61 -6.81
N ASP A 44 -8.09 2.32 -6.02
CA ASP A 44 -9.30 3.15 -5.92
C ASP A 44 -9.21 4.22 -4.81
N HIS A 45 -8.14 4.21 -4.02
CA HIS A 45 -7.96 5.10 -2.87
C HIS A 45 -6.75 6.04 -3.04
N PRO A 46 -6.97 7.36 -3.23
CA PRO A 46 -5.87 8.29 -3.49
C PRO A 46 -4.91 8.49 -2.30
N ASP A 47 -5.32 8.08 -1.10
CA ASP A 47 -4.52 8.20 0.12
C ASP A 47 -3.60 6.98 0.37
N ALA A 48 -3.64 5.97 -0.52
CA ALA A 48 -2.85 4.75 -0.41
C ALA A 48 -2.12 4.46 -1.72
N THR A 49 -0.86 4.05 -1.63
CA THR A 49 -0.07 3.65 -2.81
C THR A 49 0.72 2.40 -2.46
N VAL A 50 0.48 1.33 -3.21
CA VAL A 50 1.27 0.10 -3.05
C VAL A 50 2.56 0.25 -3.82
N VAL A 51 3.68 0.14 -3.12
CA VAL A 51 5.01 0.37 -3.70
C VAL A 51 5.79 -0.92 -3.91
N ALA A 52 5.51 -1.93 -3.09
CA ALA A 52 6.18 -3.22 -3.17
C ALA A 52 5.22 -4.37 -2.84
N VAL A 53 5.46 -5.49 -3.51
CA VAL A 53 4.80 -6.77 -3.26
C VAL A 53 5.89 -7.82 -3.12
N ASN A 54 5.78 -8.69 -2.12
CA ASN A 54 6.62 -9.86 -2.00
C ASN A 54 5.77 -11.14 -2.10
N ASP A 55 6.18 -12.09 -2.93
CA ASP A 55 5.64 -13.45 -2.89
C ASP A 55 6.69 -14.47 -3.36
N PRO A 56 7.21 -15.34 -2.47
CA PRO A 56 8.30 -16.27 -2.80
C PRO A 56 7.86 -17.43 -3.70
N PHE A 57 6.56 -17.54 -4.02
CA PHE A 57 6.01 -18.63 -4.82
C PHE A 57 5.43 -18.17 -6.16
N LEU A 58 5.41 -16.87 -6.42
CA LEU A 58 4.87 -16.30 -7.66
C LEU A 58 5.99 -15.63 -8.46
N SER A 59 5.99 -15.84 -9.78
CA SER A 59 6.70 -14.95 -10.68
C SER A 59 5.88 -13.68 -10.90
N VAL A 60 6.55 -12.58 -11.24
CA VAL A 60 5.91 -11.30 -11.58
C VAL A 60 4.92 -11.44 -12.75
N ASP A 61 5.24 -12.26 -13.76
CA ASP A 61 4.33 -12.57 -14.87
C ASP A 61 3.05 -13.27 -14.41
N TYR A 62 3.18 -14.21 -13.48
CA TYR A 62 2.03 -14.94 -12.99
C TYR A 62 1.21 -14.09 -12.01
N ALA A 63 1.85 -13.22 -11.24
CA ALA A 63 1.19 -12.21 -10.44
C ALA A 63 0.38 -11.24 -11.32
N ALA A 64 0.96 -10.74 -12.42
CA ALA A 64 0.28 -9.89 -13.40
C ALA A 64 -0.95 -10.60 -13.97
N TYR A 65 -0.80 -11.86 -14.38
CA TYR A 65 -1.90 -12.67 -14.90
C TYR A 65 -3.03 -12.84 -13.87
N GLN A 66 -2.71 -13.22 -12.63
CA GLN A 66 -3.70 -13.40 -11.56
C GLN A 66 -4.38 -12.10 -11.15
N PHE A 67 -3.67 -10.96 -11.23
CA PHE A 67 -4.26 -9.65 -10.98
C PHE A 67 -5.22 -9.24 -12.10
N LYS A 68 -4.82 -9.46 -13.36
CA LYS A 68 -5.64 -9.17 -14.54
C LYS A 68 -6.87 -10.05 -14.59
N HIS A 69 -6.77 -11.34 -14.29
CA HIS A 69 -7.87 -12.30 -14.41
C HIS A 69 -8.25 -12.89 -13.05
N ASP A 70 -9.28 -12.30 -12.42
CA ASP A 70 -9.86 -12.82 -11.18
C ASP A 70 -11.20 -13.52 -11.46
N SER A 71 -11.38 -14.74 -10.93
CA SER A 71 -12.60 -15.53 -11.15
C SER A 71 -13.82 -15.02 -10.38
N VAL A 72 -13.61 -14.30 -9.28
CA VAL A 72 -14.68 -13.79 -8.40
C VAL A 72 -15.00 -12.34 -8.75
N HIS A 73 -13.98 -11.51 -8.91
CA HIS A 73 -14.11 -10.06 -9.16
C HIS A 73 -13.96 -9.68 -10.64
N GLY A 74 -13.80 -10.67 -11.52
CA GLY A 74 -13.66 -10.46 -12.94
C GLY A 74 -12.31 -9.89 -13.37
N THR A 75 -12.22 -9.62 -14.67
CA THR A 75 -11.00 -9.07 -15.28
C THR A 75 -10.79 -7.62 -14.87
N TYR A 76 -9.58 -7.26 -14.43
CA TYR A 76 -9.23 -5.88 -14.13
C TYR A 76 -9.30 -5.03 -15.42
N PRO A 77 -10.03 -3.91 -15.44
CA PRO A 77 -10.27 -3.14 -16.66
C PRO A 77 -9.02 -2.41 -17.17
N GLY A 78 -8.10 -2.02 -16.28
CA GLY A 78 -6.90 -1.26 -16.65
C GLY A 78 -5.77 -2.11 -17.24
N GLU A 79 -4.71 -1.44 -17.67
CA GLU A 79 -3.52 -2.09 -18.19
C GLU A 79 -2.67 -2.68 -17.06
N VAL A 80 -2.12 -3.88 -17.30
CA VAL A 80 -1.24 -4.59 -16.38
C VAL A 80 -0.06 -5.09 -17.18
N VAL A 81 1.12 -4.54 -16.93
CA VAL A 81 2.35 -4.83 -17.67
C VAL A 81 3.44 -5.26 -16.70
N VAL A 82 4.30 -6.15 -17.16
CA VAL A 82 5.53 -6.53 -16.45
C VAL A 82 6.68 -5.76 -17.05
N ASP A 83 7.44 -5.06 -16.22
CA ASP A 83 8.68 -4.36 -16.59
C ASP A 83 9.83 -4.86 -15.70
N GLY A 84 10.51 -5.91 -16.16
CA GLY A 84 11.54 -6.61 -15.38
C GLY A 84 10.94 -7.20 -14.11
N ASP A 85 11.46 -6.81 -12.94
CA ASP A 85 10.93 -7.23 -11.64
C ASP A 85 9.84 -6.28 -11.10
N CYS A 86 9.22 -5.48 -11.96
CA CYS A 86 8.16 -4.56 -11.57
C CYS A 86 6.83 -4.96 -12.22
N LEU A 87 5.77 -4.82 -11.44
CA LEU A 87 4.39 -4.90 -11.90
C LEU A 87 3.87 -3.47 -12.10
N VAL A 88 3.52 -3.11 -13.33
CA VAL A 88 2.98 -1.80 -13.68
C VAL A 88 1.47 -1.93 -13.89
N ILE A 89 0.67 -1.25 -13.07
CA ILE A 89 -0.78 -1.26 -13.13
C ILE A 89 -1.27 0.18 -13.34
N GLY A 90 -1.76 0.47 -14.55
CA GLY A 90 -2.00 1.85 -14.97
C GLY A 90 -0.71 2.67 -14.88
N ASP A 91 -0.75 3.75 -14.10
CA ASP A 91 0.40 4.63 -13.88
C ASP A 91 1.26 4.22 -12.67
N GLN A 92 0.86 3.17 -11.94
CA GLN A 92 1.53 2.76 -10.71
C GLN A 92 2.54 1.64 -10.97
N ARG A 93 3.81 1.91 -10.67
CA ARG A 93 4.90 0.94 -10.72
C ARG A 93 5.11 0.32 -9.34
N VAL A 94 4.98 -1.00 -9.25
CA VAL A 94 5.12 -1.76 -8.00
C VAL A 94 6.32 -2.70 -8.13
N LYS A 95 7.27 -2.65 -7.19
CA LYS A 95 8.40 -3.57 -7.17
C LYS A 95 7.95 -4.94 -6.67
N PHE A 96 8.33 -6.00 -7.39
CA PHE A 96 8.02 -7.37 -7.01
C PHE A 96 9.27 -8.05 -6.43
N TYR A 97 9.10 -8.67 -5.28
CA TYR A 97 10.11 -9.45 -4.58
C TYR A 97 9.66 -10.91 -4.50
N ALA A 98 10.62 -11.83 -4.44
CA ALA A 98 10.38 -13.26 -4.29
C ALA A 98 11.18 -13.83 -3.12
N GLU A 99 11.26 -13.07 -2.02
CA GLU A 99 12.06 -13.42 -0.86
C GLU A 99 11.26 -14.22 0.16
N ARG A 100 11.90 -15.24 0.73
CA ARG A 100 11.29 -16.09 1.77
C ARG A 100 11.43 -15.52 3.16
N ASN A 101 12.55 -14.87 3.43
CA ASN A 101 12.79 -14.25 4.73
C ASN A 101 12.29 -12.80 4.67
N PRO A 102 11.40 -12.39 5.58
CA PRO A 102 10.89 -11.03 5.60
C PRO A 102 11.98 -9.95 5.75
N SER A 103 13.10 -10.27 6.42
CA SER A 103 14.22 -9.35 6.64
C SER A 103 15.02 -9.05 5.37
N ASP A 104 14.95 -9.91 4.36
CA ASP A 104 15.72 -9.77 3.11
C ASP A 104 14.96 -8.92 2.07
N ILE A 105 13.69 -8.58 2.34
CA ILE A 105 12.87 -7.77 1.45
C ILE A 105 13.31 -6.30 1.54
N GLY A 106 13.65 -5.71 0.40
CA GLY A 106 14.05 -4.30 0.26
C GLY A 106 12.89 -3.31 0.42
N TRP A 107 12.16 -3.35 1.54
CA TRP A 107 11.04 -2.44 1.82
C TRP A 107 11.47 -0.97 1.80
N GLY A 108 12.59 -0.67 2.46
CA GLY A 108 13.15 0.69 2.53
C GLY A 108 13.57 1.22 1.16
N ASP A 109 14.15 0.38 0.31
CA ASP A 109 14.54 0.76 -1.06
C ASP A 109 13.31 1.04 -1.95
N SER A 110 12.18 0.44 -1.60
CA SER A 110 10.91 0.61 -2.32
C SER A 110 10.06 1.76 -1.79
N GLY A 111 10.47 2.38 -0.67
CA GLY A 111 9.74 3.48 -0.04
C GLY A 111 8.51 3.07 0.76
N ALA A 112 8.35 1.79 1.12
CA ALA A 112 7.22 1.36 1.96
C ALA A 112 7.34 1.97 3.36
N ASP A 113 6.25 2.55 3.86
CA ASP A 113 6.16 2.98 5.26
C ASP A 113 6.16 1.73 6.16
N ASP A 114 6.63 1.85 7.40
CA ASP A 114 6.89 0.74 8.36
C ASP A 114 5.67 -0.16 8.68
N GLU A 115 4.50 0.11 8.09
CA GLU A 115 3.28 -0.70 8.17
C GLU A 115 3.10 -1.55 6.90
N ALA A 116 3.88 -2.63 6.80
CA ALA A 116 3.62 -3.69 5.82
C ALA A 116 2.41 -4.54 6.26
N VAL A 117 1.49 -4.81 5.32
CA VAL A 117 0.26 -5.59 5.54
C VAL A 117 0.42 -7.04 5.07
#